data_AF-A0A170ZVM4-F1
#
_entry.id   AF-A0A170ZVM4-F1
#
_cell.length_a   1.000
_cell.length_b   1.000
_cell.length_c   1.000
_cell.angle_alpha   90.00
_cell.angle_beta   90.00
_cell.angle_gamma   90.00
#
_symmetry.space_group_name_H-M   'P 1'
#
loop_
_entity.id
_entity.type
_entity.pdbx_description
1 polymer ?
#
loop_
_entity_poly.entity_id
_entity_poly.type
_entity_poly.pdbx_seq_one_letter_code
_entity_poly.pdbx_strand_id
1 'polypeptide(L)'
;MDADVIVVGAGLAGLVAAHELTSRGRRVALVDQEGPADLGGQAYWSFGGLFMVDSPEQRRLGIKDSFDLAWNDWRGSARFDRLEDEDSWAVRWARAYVEFAAGEKRSWLQSHGITLLPTVGWAERGDLRADGHGNSVPRFHIAWGTGTGVVEPFVRYAEQAARDGLLTFHHRHRVDELVIENGAARGVRGTLLAPDDTPRGVASNREETGTFELTAQAVIVATGGIGANQDAVRRHWPARLGTPPATMVTGVPAYVDGRMLDISAKAGVRLVNRDRMWHYTEGVRNWNPIWPGHGIRILAGPSSVWLDALGRRLPDPCLPGYDTLSTLRYLRTTDDLVEHDHSWFVLTRKIVEKEFALSGSEQNPDITAKDRRAVLRDRLFGKGAPGPVRDFLRHGADFVIADTLERLVEKMNALTDRPLLDAAEVRRQIEARDLQLANPYGKDAQIQGIRNARRYLGDRLGRVAAPHRILDPAAGPLIGVKLHILTRKTLGGIQTDLDSRALGADGQVIDGLYAAGEVAGFGGGGVHGYNALEGTFLGGCLFSGRAAGRHAARQTA
;
A
#
# COMPACT_ATOMS: atom_id res chain seq x y z
N MET A 1 2.43 37.65 1.80
CA MET A 1 2.32 36.27 2.29
C MET A 1 0.86 35.88 2.30
N ASP A 2 0.52 34.95 1.42
CA ASP A 2 -0.82 34.44 1.19
C ASP A 2 -1.27 33.50 2.33
N ALA A 3 -0.30 32.81 2.94
CA ALA A 3 -0.48 31.95 4.10
C ALA A 3 0.76 31.98 5.00
N ASP A 4 0.66 31.43 6.21
CA ASP A 4 1.84 31.18 7.04
C ASP A 4 2.58 29.93 6.52
N VAL A 5 1.82 28.92 6.07
CA VAL A 5 2.35 27.68 5.49
C VAL A 5 1.56 27.27 4.26
N ILE A 6 2.26 26.86 3.19
CA ILE A 6 1.67 26.20 2.02
C ILE A 6 1.82 24.69 2.18
N VAL A 7 0.74 23.94 1.97
CA VAL A 7 0.76 22.47 1.93
C VAL A 7 0.41 22.04 0.51
N VAL A 8 1.33 21.36 -0.15
CA VAL A 8 1.17 20.85 -1.52
C VAL A 8 0.75 19.39 -1.46
N GLY A 9 -0.48 19.10 -1.89
CA GLY A 9 -1.10 17.78 -1.87
C GLY A 9 -2.11 17.62 -0.72
N ALA A 10 -3.37 17.40 -1.07
CA ALA A 10 -4.48 17.15 -0.16
C ALA A 10 -4.70 15.65 0.11
N GLY A 11 -3.63 14.86 0.03
CA GLY A 11 -3.59 13.48 0.52
C GLY A 11 -3.58 13.41 2.05
N LEU A 12 -3.60 12.21 2.62
CA LEU A 12 -3.62 12.01 4.07
C LEU A 12 -2.49 12.75 4.82
N ALA A 13 -1.25 12.69 4.34
CA ALA A 13 -0.12 13.35 4.99
C ALA A 13 -0.28 14.89 5.01
N GLY A 14 -0.73 15.48 3.90
CA GLY A 14 -0.99 16.91 3.80
C GLY A 14 -2.16 17.36 4.68
N LEU A 15 -3.26 16.60 4.71
CA LEU A 15 -4.40 16.90 5.59
C LEU A 15 -4.05 16.80 7.08
N VAL A 16 -3.21 15.83 7.48
CA VAL A 16 -2.71 15.74 8.86
C VAL A 16 -1.81 16.94 9.20
N ALA A 17 -0.91 17.32 8.29
CA ALA A 17 -0.06 18.49 8.49
C ALA A 17 -0.89 19.78 8.61
N ALA A 18 -1.87 19.96 7.72
CA ALA A 18 -2.82 21.08 7.75
C ALA A 18 -3.58 21.12 9.08
N HIS A 19 -4.06 19.99 9.59
CA HIS A 19 -4.71 19.94 10.90
C HIS A 19 -3.79 20.35 12.06
N GLU A 20 -2.54 19.86 12.09
CA GLU A 20 -1.59 20.25 13.14
C GLU A 20 -1.20 21.75 13.05
N LEU A 21 -1.23 22.34 11.85
CA LEU A 21 -1.01 23.77 11.63
C LEU A 21 -2.21 24.61 12.11
N THR A 22 -3.41 24.30 11.62
CA THR A 22 -4.63 25.09 11.89
C THR A 22 -5.09 24.96 13.34
N SER A 23 -4.90 23.80 13.98
CA SER A 23 -5.13 23.64 15.42
C SER A 23 -4.23 24.52 16.30
N ARG A 24 -3.18 25.10 15.73
CA ARG A 24 -2.26 26.05 16.37
C ARG A 24 -2.39 27.47 15.80
N GLY A 25 -3.50 27.77 15.13
CA GLY A 25 -3.86 29.10 14.64
C GLY A 25 -3.10 29.57 13.40
N ARG A 26 -2.36 28.69 12.71
CA ARG A 26 -1.64 29.05 11.48
C ARG A 26 -2.58 29.07 10.29
N ARG A 27 -2.42 30.07 9.42
CA ARG A 27 -3.12 30.16 8.13
C ARG A 27 -2.45 29.24 7.11
N VAL A 28 -3.24 28.39 6.47
CA VAL A 28 -2.75 27.36 5.54
C VAL A 28 -3.33 27.56 4.15
N ALA A 29 -2.48 27.55 3.12
CA ALA A 29 -2.91 27.36 1.74
C ALA A 29 -2.71 25.89 1.35
N LEU A 30 -3.81 25.13 1.18
CA LEU A 30 -3.76 23.73 0.76
C LEU A 30 -3.96 23.64 -0.75
N VAL A 31 -2.90 23.26 -1.46
CA VAL A 31 -2.81 23.30 -2.93
C VAL A 31 -2.90 21.88 -3.49
N ASP A 32 -3.82 21.63 -4.42
CA ASP A 32 -3.94 20.34 -5.10
C ASP A 32 -4.35 20.51 -6.57
N GLN A 33 -3.80 19.66 -7.44
CA GLN A 33 -4.18 19.63 -8.86
C GLN A 33 -5.58 19.04 -9.07
N GLU A 34 -6.07 18.24 -8.13
CA GLU A 34 -7.40 17.65 -8.18
C GLU A 34 -8.48 18.53 -7.54
N GLY A 35 -9.73 18.17 -7.83
CA GLY A 35 -10.91 18.84 -7.29
C GLY A 35 -11.22 18.46 -5.83
N PRO A 36 -12.24 19.08 -5.23
CA PRO A 36 -12.66 18.78 -3.85
C PRO A 36 -13.11 17.33 -3.67
N ALA A 37 -13.57 16.69 -4.75
CA ALA A 37 -13.96 15.28 -4.73
C ALA A 37 -12.80 14.34 -4.40
N ASP A 38 -11.52 14.76 -4.48
CA ASP A 38 -10.34 13.91 -4.28
C ASP A 38 -9.61 14.11 -2.94
N LEU A 39 -10.16 14.91 -2.01
CA LEU A 39 -9.58 15.07 -0.67
C LEU A 39 -9.30 13.72 0.01
N GLY A 40 -8.05 13.51 0.44
CA GLY A 40 -7.53 12.24 0.94
C GLY A 40 -6.64 11.48 -0.04
N GLY A 41 -6.72 11.81 -1.33
CA GLY A 41 -5.93 11.20 -2.40
C GLY A 41 -5.98 9.66 -2.36
N GLN A 42 -4.85 9.02 -2.66
CA GLN A 42 -4.75 7.56 -2.67
C GLN A 42 -5.06 6.86 -1.33
N ALA A 43 -4.95 7.57 -0.20
CA ALA A 43 -5.22 6.99 1.11
C ALA A 43 -6.71 6.67 1.32
N TYR A 44 -7.60 7.40 0.63
CA TYR A 44 -9.04 7.13 0.62
C TYR A 44 -9.35 5.71 0.12
N TRP A 45 -8.61 5.25 -0.89
CA TRP A 45 -8.74 3.93 -1.52
C TRP A 45 -8.01 2.81 -0.75
N SER A 46 -7.43 3.10 0.41
CA SER A 46 -6.74 2.08 1.20
C SER A 46 -7.73 1.12 1.84
N PHE A 47 -7.29 -0.12 2.08
CA PHE A 47 -8.02 -1.06 2.92
C PHE A 47 -7.97 -0.66 4.43
N GLY A 48 -7.22 0.39 4.80
CA GLY A 48 -7.21 0.91 6.17
C GLY A 48 -6.24 0.20 7.12
N GLY A 49 -5.24 -0.49 6.55
CA GLY A 49 -4.20 -1.19 7.30
C GLY A 49 -3.31 -0.24 8.12
N LEU A 50 -3.15 -0.52 9.41
CA LEU A 50 -2.34 0.21 10.37
C LEU A 50 -1.47 -0.76 11.18
N PHE A 51 -0.16 -0.54 11.13
CA PHE A 51 0.83 -1.28 11.91
C PHE A 51 0.78 -0.86 13.39
N MET A 52 0.51 -1.80 14.29
CA MET A 52 0.53 -1.55 15.74
C MET A 52 1.43 -2.59 16.42
N VAL A 53 2.02 -2.21 17.56
CA VAL A 53 2.88 -3.09 18.34
C VAL A 53 2.30 -3.23 19.75
N ASP A 54 2.20 -4.46 20.21
CA ASP A 54 1.69 -4.84 21.54
C ASP A 54 0.36 -4.16 21.96
N SER A 55 -0.57 -4.05 21.02
CA SER A 55 -1.86 -3.41 21.20
C SER A 55 -2.81 -4.23 22.09
N PRO A 56 -3.82 -3.59 22.72
CA PRO A 56 -4.88 -4.30 23.43
C PRO A 56 -5.61 -5.37 22.60
N GLU A 57 -5.80 -5.10 21.30
CA GLU A 57 -6.39 -6.05 20.35
C GLU A 57 -5.48 -7.27 20.13
N GLN A 58 -4.16 -7.08 20.04
CA GLN A 58 -3.19 -8.18 19.96
C GLN A 58 -3.22 -9.03 21.24
N ARG A 59 -3.13 -8.40 22.41
CA ARG A 59 -3.14 -9.09 23.71
C ARG A 59 -4.42 -9.90 23.93
N ARG A 60 -5.58 -9.36 23.52
CA ARG A 60 -6.88 -10.05 23.61
C ARG A 60 -6.93 -11.33 22.75
N LEU A 61 -6.15 -11.39 21.68
CA LEU A 61 -6.01 -12.58 20.83
C LEU A 61 -4.85 -13.50 21.26
N GLY A 62 -4.26 -13.25 22.42
CA GLY A 62 -3.16 -14.04 22.97
C GLY A 62 -1.80 -13.80 22.30
N ILE A 63 -1.69 -12.79 21.43
CA ILE A 63 -0.44 -12.43 20.77
C ILE A 63 0.50 -11.81 21.82
N LYS A 64 1.75 -12.29 21.83
CA LYS A 64 2.85 -11.74 22.64
C LYS A 64 3.74 -10.95 21.70
N ASP A 65 3.73 -9.64 21.87
CA ASP A 65 4.47 -8.71 21.02
C ASP A 65 5.26 -7.73 21.88
N SER A 66 6.23 -7.05 21.29
CA SER A 66 7.07 -6.05 21.96
C SER A 66 7.74 -5.13 20.95
N PHE A 67 8.25 -4.00 21.42
CA PHE A 67 9.10 -3.11 20.64
C PHE A 67 10.30 -3.87 20.03
N ASP A 68 11.02 -4.66 20.83
CA ASP A 68 12.23 -5.36 20.37
C ASP A 68 11.92 -6.38 19.26
N LEU A 69 10.81 -7.11 19.37
CA LEU A 69 10.38 -8.04 18.33
C LEU A 69 9.99 -7.27 17.05
N ALA A 70 9.21 -6.19 17.18
CA ALA A 70 8.82 -5.38 16.04
C ALA A 70 10.03 -4.71 15.37
N TRP A 71 11.01 -4.27 16.15
CA TRP A 71 12.24 -3.67 15.64
C TRP A 71 13.16 -4.69 14.96
N ASN A 72 13.23 -5.93 15.48
CA ASN A 72 13.90 -7.02 14.79
C ASN A 72 13.30 -7.28 13.40
N ASP A 73 11.99 -7.44 13.35
CA ASP A 73 11.23 -7.67 12.11
C ASP A 73 11.39 -6.52 11.11
N TRP A 74 11.41 -5.27 11.63
CA TRP A 74 11.65 -4.09 10.80
C TRP A 74 13.04 -4.11 10.19
N ARG A 75 14.09 -4.40 10.96
CA ARG A 75 15.47 -4.46 10.45
C ARG A 75 15.65 -5.59 9.44
N GLY A 76 15.09 -6.76 9.72
CA GLY A 76 15.14 -7.91 8.80
C GLY A 76 14.42 -7.65 7.47
N SER A 77 13.35 -6.85 7.50
CA SER A 77 12.65 -6.40 6.30
C SER A 77 13.42 -5.29 5.56
N ALA A 78 13.78 -4.24 6.28
CA ALA A 78 14.34 -3.04 5.69
C ALA A 78 15.73 -3.24 5.12
N ARG A 79 16.59 -4.02 5.80
CA ARG A 79 17.97 -4.34 5.36
C ARG A 79 18.74 -3.12 4.88
N PHE A 80 18.71 -2.05 5.68
CA PHE A 80 19.45 -0.82 5.40
C PHE A 80 20.93 -1.12 5.20
N ASP A 81 21.49 -0.66 4.09
CA ASP A 81 22.86 -0.94 3.67
C ASP A 81 23.61 0.31 3.18
N ARG A 82 22.93 1.46 3.02
CA ARG A 82 23.50 2.74 2.60
C ARG A 82 23.64 3.71 3.77
N LEU A 83 24.07 3.23 4.94
CA LEU A 83 24.03 3.98 6.21
C LEU A 83 24.92 5.23 6.22
N GLU A 84 25.99 5.24 5.42
CA GLU A 84 26.94 6.34 5.32
C GLU A 84 26.42 7.51 4.47
N ASP A 85 25.29 7.33 3.77
CA ASP A 85 24.76 8.32 2.84
C ASP A 85 23.22 8.40 2.89
N GLU A 86 22.53 7.48 2.20
CA GLU A 86 21.08 7.55 1.99
C GLU A 86 20.24 7.10 3.20
N ASP A 87 20.73 6.13 3.98
CA ASP A 87 19.92 5.44 5.01
C ASP A 87 20.07 5.97 6.44
N SER A 88 20.99 6.92 6.66
CA SER A 88 21.26 7.50 7.98
C SER A 88 19.98 8.03 8.65
N TRP A 89 19.14 8.74 7.89
CA TRP A 89 17.83 9.22 8.33
C TRP A 89 16.73 8.16 8.26
N ALA A 90 16.78 7.26 7.28
CA ALA A 90 15.81 6.18 7.12
C ALA A 90 15.73 5.29 8.38
N VAL A 91 16.87 4.90 8.95
CA VAL A 91 16.93 4.08 10.18
C VAL A 91 16.37 4.83 11.39
N ARG A 92 16.66 6.13 11.50
CA ARG A 92 16.17 6.97 12.61
C ARG A 92 14.65 7.11 12.55
N TRP A 93 14.12 7.40 11.37
CA TRP A 93 12.68 7.43 11.12
C TRP A 93 12.02 6.08 11.40
N ALA A 94 12.65 4.98 10.98
CA ALA A 94 12.14 3.63 11.18
C ALA A 94 11.99 3.32 12.66
N ARG A 95 13.04 3.60 13.44
CA ARG A 95 13.00 3.40 14.89
C ARG A 95 11.93 4.27 15.56
N ALA A 96 11.90 5.56 15.23
CA ALA A 96 10.91 6.50 15.78
C ALA A 96 9.47 6.07 15.42
N TYR A 97 9.25 5.51 14.24
CA TYR A 97 7.95 4.98 13.84
C TYR A 97 7.54 3.75 14.67
N VAL A 98 8.47 2.81 14.92
CA VAL A 98 8.18 1.64 15.76
C VAL A 98 7.92 2.06 17.21
N GLU A 99 8.66 3.03 17.73
CA GLU A 99 8.41 3.64 19.05
C GLU A 99 7.02 4.29 19.10
N PHE A 100 6.63 5.03 18.07
CA PHE A 100 5.28 5.59 17.94
C PHE A 100 4.22 4.49 17.91
N ALA A 101 4.42 3.43 17.12
CA ALA A 101 3.50 2.31 16.98
C ALA A 101 3.35 1.44 18.25
N ALA A 102 4.40 1.33 19.05
CA ALA A 102 4.41 0.65 20.34
C ALA A 102 3.90 1.54 21.49
N GLY A 103 3.97 2.86 21.33
CA GLY A 103 3.55 3.83 22.31
C GLY A 103 2.23 4.51 21.96
N GLU A 104 2.30 5.82 21.74
CA GLU A 104 1.13 6.70 21.71
C GLU A 104 0.22 6.58 20.48
N LYS A 105 0.63 5.87 19.41
CA LYS A 105 -0.12 5.82 18.14
C LYS A 105 -1.58 5.43 18.35
N ARG A 106 -1.85 4.44 19.20
CA ARG A 106 -3.22 3.96 19.41
C ARG A 106 -4.10 5.04 20.04
N SER A 107 -3.64 5.67 21.13
CA SER A 107 -4.39 6.73 21.80
C SER A 107 -4.54 7.97 20.92
N TRP A 108 -3.52 8.30 20.12
CA TRP A 108 -3.56 9.40 19.17
C TRP A 108 -4.57 9.15 18.03
N LEU A 109 -4.66 7.93 17.50
CA LEU A 109 -5.71 7.57 16.55
C LEU A 109 -7.11 7.71 17.17
N GLN A 110 -7.26 7.26 18.43
CA GLN A 110 -8.52 7.35 19.15
C GLN A 110 -8.95 8.80 19.42
N SER A 111 -8.02 9.72 19.69
CA SER A 111 -8.38 11.15 19.86
C SER A 111 -8.94 11.78 18.59
N HIS A 112 -8.64 11.20 17.42
CA HIS A 112 -9.22 11.60 16.12
C HIS A 112 -10.47 10.79 15.73
N GLY A 113 -10.97 9.95 16.63
CA GLY A 113 -12.13 9.09 16.38
C GLY A 113 -11.85 7.88 15.49
N ILE A 114 -10.58 7.60 15.18
CA ILE A 114 -10.19 6.41 14.41
C ILE A 114 -10.15 5.21 15.34
N THR A 115 -10.96 4.20 15.04
CA THR A 115 -11.07 2.98 15.84
C THR A 115 -10.72 1.75 15.00
N LEU A 116 -10.24 0.69 15.65
CA LEU A 116 -9.74 -0.52 14.98
C LEU A 116 -10.76 -1.66 15.06
N LEU A 117 -10.73 -2.53 14.05
CA LEU A 117 -11.35 -3.85 14.11
C LEU A 117 -10.72 -4.67 15.24
N PRO A 118 -11.50 -5.51 15.95
CA PRO A 118 -10.97 -6.33 17.04
C PRO A 118 -10.06 -7.47 16.57
N THR A 119 -10.11 -7.82 15.27
CA THR A 119 -9.26 -8.85 14.68
C THR A 119 -7.93 -8.26 14.21
N VAL A 120 -6.84 -8.96 14.48
CA VAL A 120 -5.50 -8.62 13.99
C VAL A 120 -5.08 -9.63 12.94
N GLY A 121 -4.54 -9.17 11.82
CA GLY A 121 -4.23 -10.02 10.68
C GLY A 121 -2.77 -10.00 10.27
N TRP A 122 -2.52 -10.80 9.24
CA TRP A 122 -1.35 -10.76 8.39
C TRP A 122 -1.80 -10.25 7.02
N ALA A 123 -1.09 -9.27 6.48
CA ALA A 123 -1.17 -8.97 5.05
C ALA A 123 -0.10 -9.77 4.29
N GLU A 124 1.11 -9.88 4.85
CA GLU A 124 2.21 -10.72 4.36
C GLU A 124 2.92 -11.39 5.54
N ARG A 125 3.37 -12.64 5.36
CA ARG A 125 4.02 -13.46 6.40
C ARG A 125 5.53 -13.36 6.41
N GLY A 126 6.14 -12.91 5.33
CA GLY A 126 7.58 -12.79 5.22
C GLY A 126 8.26 -13.92 4.47
N ASP A 127 9.59 -13.95 4.57
CA ASP A 127 10.50 -14.79 3.80
C ASP A 127 10.88 -16.11 4.49
N LEU A 128 10.15 -16.47 5.56
CA LEU A 128 10.33 -17.69 6.37
C LEU A 128 11.59 -17.73 7.25
N ARG A 129 12.35 -16.64 7.36
CA ARG A 129 13.52 -16.55 8.26
C ARG A 129 13.25 -15.66 9.47
N ALA A 130 13.92 -15.94 10.59
CA ALA A 130 13.75 -15.19 11.84
C ALA A 130 14.41 -13.79 11.81
N ASP A 131 15.42 -13.61 10.97
CA ASP A 131 16.16 -12.37 10.75
C ASP A 131 15.86 -11.74 9.37
N GLY A 132 14.91 -12.32 8.64
CA GLY A 132 14.53 -11.92 7.30
C GLY A 132 13.34 -10.99 7.24
N HIS A 133 12.74 -10.88 6.04
CA HIS A 133 11.56 -10.06 5.83
C HIS A 133 10.32 -10.68 6.48
N GLY A 134 9.44 -9.83 7.01
CA GLY A 134 8.12 -10.21 7.53
C GLY A 134 7.92 -9.82 8.98
N ASN A 135 6.68 -9.89 9.44
CA ASN A 135 6.41 -9.84 10.87
C ASN A 135 6.61 -11.24 11.48
N SER A 136 7.02 -11.31 12.74
CA SER A 136 7.04 -12.55 13.53
C SER A 136 5.67 -12.86 14.16
N VAL A 137 4.83 -11.84 14.36
CA VAL A 137 3.46 -11.94 14.87
C VAL A 137 2.50 -11.02 14.10
N PRO A 138 1.17 -11.25 14.13
CA PRO A 138 0.22 -10.37 13.45
C PRO A 138 0.29 -8.93 13.98
N ARG A 139 0.52 -7.95 13.10
CA ARG A 139 0.54 -6.50 13.39
C ARG A 139 -0.29 -5.65 12.42
N PHE A 140 -1.03 -6.28 11.50
CA PHE A 140 -1.87 -5.57 10.55
C PHE A 140 -3.27 -5.36 11.14
N HIS A 141 -3.53 -4.18 11.66
CA HIS A 141 -4.85 -3.77 12.16
C HIS A 141 -5.61 -3.04 11.06
N ILE A 142 -6.93 -3.23 10.99
CA ILE A 142 -7.77 -2.52 10.03
C ILE A 142 -8.60 -1.50 10.77
N ALA A 143 -8.59 -0.25 10.31
CA ALA A 143 -9.48 0.80 10.82
C ALA A 143 -10.94 0.55 10.40
N TRP A 144 -11.88 0.84 11.30
CA TRP A 144 -13.29 0.96 10.94
C TRP A 144 -13.46 2.09 9.92
N GLY A 145 -14.14 1.81 8.82
CA GLY A 145 -14.21 2.71 7.68
C GLY A 145 -13.07 2.54 6.68
N THR A 146 -12.17 1.56 6.84
CA THR A 146 -11.02 1.35 5.94
C THR A 146 -10.18 2.63 5.76
N GLY A 147 -9.67 2.91 4.56
CA GLY A 147 -8.97 4.15 4.24
C GLY A 147 -9.84 5.40 4.38
N THR A 148 -11.14 5.30 4.07
CA THR A 148 -12.05 6.45 4.17
C THR A 148 -12.19 6.90 5.61
N GLY A 149 -12.36 5.97 6.56
CA GLY A 149 -12.45 6.25 7.99
C GLY A 149 -11.15 6.80 8.61
N VAL A 150 -9.99 6.53 8.01
CA VAL A 150 -8.71 7.12 8.44
C VAL A 150 -8.58 8.56 7.93
N VAL A 151 -9.06 8.84 6.72
CA VAL A 151 -8.98 10.16 6.07
C VAL A 151 -10.04 11.13 6.60
N GLU A 152 -11.25 10.62 6.84
CA GLU A 152 -12.47 11.37 7.16
C GLU A 152 -12.30 12.43 8.27
N PRO A 153 -11.65 12.16 9.42
CA PRO A 153 -11.45 13.18 10.45
C PRO A 153 -10.66 14.39 9.94
N PHE A 154 -9.58 14.15 9.18
CA PHE A 154 -8.70 15.20 8.69
C PHE A 154 -9.33 16.02 7.56
N VAL A 155 -10.18 15.41 6.74
CA VAL A 155 -11.02 16.15 5.78
C VAL A 155 -11.96 17.10 6.53
N ARG A 156 -12.69 16.60 7.54
CA ARG A 156 -13.57 17.46 8.35
C ARG A 156 -12.82 18.59 9.03
N TYR A 157 -11.62 18.34 9.55
CA TYR A 157 -10.79 19.37 10.16
C TYR A 157 -10.37 20.44 9.15
N ALA A 158 -9.98 20.05 7.93
CA ALA A 158 -9.62 20.99 6.87
C ALA A 158 -10.83 21.83 6.42
N GLU A 159 -11.99 21.21 6.22
CA GLU A 159 -13.24 21.90 5.89
C GLU A 159 -13.69 22.86 7.00
N GLN A 160 -13.55 22.46 8.26
CA GLN A 160 -13.85 23.32 9.40
C GLN A 160 -12.88 24.49 9.47
N ALA A 161 -11.57 24.24 9.35
CA ALA A 161 -10.57 25.31 9.31
C ALA A 161 -10.81 26.29 8.15
N ALA A 162 -11.33 25.82 7.02
CA ALA A 162 -11.72 26.70 5.92
C ALA A 162 -12.92 27.59 6.26
N ARG A 163 -13.94 27.04 6.93
CA ARG A 163 -15.06 27.85 7.47
C ARG A 163 -14.58 28.87 8.50
N ASP A 164 -13.56 28.52 9.28
CA ASP A 164 -12.98 29.39 10.32
C ASP A 164 -11.95 30.40 9.76
N GLY A 165 -11.69 30.41 8.44
CA GLY A 165 -10.74 31.31 7.80
C GLY A 165 -9.27 31.00 8.06
N LEU A 166 -8.96 29.81 8.60
CA LEU A 166 -7.59 29.33 8.86
C LEU A 166 -7.03 28.51 7.70
N LEU A 167 -7.86 28.03 6.78
CA LEU A 167 -7.41 27.25 5.63
C LEU A 167 -8.07 27.71 4.33
N THR A 168 -7.29 27.92 3.28
CA THR A 168 -7.78 28.17 1.93
C THR A 168 -7.48 26.95 1.06
N PHE A 169 -8.52 26.37 0.45
CA PHE A 169 -8.34 25.33 -0.56
C PHE A 169 -8.04 25.95 -1.92
N HIS A 170 -6.91 25.58 -2.49
CA HIS A 170 -6.50 25.88 -3.86
C HIS A 170 -6.63 24.61 -4.70
N HIS A 171 -7.88 24.22 -4.99
CA HIS A 171 -8.18 23.13 -5.91
C HIS A 171 -7.82 23.52 -7.34
N ARG A 172 -7.53 22.53 -8.19
CA ARG A 172 -7.17 22.76 -9.60
C ARG A 172 -5.95 23.67 -9.76
N HIS A 173 -5.05 23.66 -8.78
CA HIS A 173 -3.76 24.36 -8.81
C HIS A 173 -2.65 23.33 -8.90
N ARG A 174 -2.04 23.24 -10.08
CA ARG A 174 -0.96 22.29 -10.34
C ARG A 174 0.38 22.98 -10.10
N VAL A 175 1.12 22.54 -9.08
CA VAL A 175 2.45 23.11 -8.80
C VAL A 175 3.46 22.66 -9.86
N ASP A 176 4.21 23.62 -10.39
CA ASP A 176 5.27 23.41 -11.38
C ASP A 176 6.65 23.82 -10.84
N GLU A 177 6.72 24.65 -9.79
CA GLU A 177 7.96 25.17 -9.20
C GLU A 177 7.87 25.37 -7.68
N LEU A 178 8.95 25.04 -6.96
CA LEU A 178 9.19 25.47 -5.58
C LEU A 178 10.02 26.76 -5.62
N VAL A 179 9.52 27.83 -4.99
CA VAL A 179 10.22 29.12 -4.94
C VAL A 179 11.22 29.11 -3.79
N ILE A 180 12.52 29.04 -4.13
CA ILE A 180 13.63 29.11 -3.18
C ILE A 180 14.30 30.48 -3.28
N GLU A 181 14.27 31.26 -2.20
CA GLU A 181 14.89 32.59 -2.11
C GLU A 181 15.89 32.60 -0.96
N ASN A 182 17.12 33.04 -1.25
CA ASN A 182 18.22 33.09 -0.25
C ASN A 182 18.41 31.77 0.51
N GLY A 183 18.25 30.63 -0.18
CA GLY A 183 18.40 29.29 0.40
C GLY A 183 17.20 28.78 1.21
N ALA A 184 16.08 29.50 1.21
CA ALA A 184 14.87 29.12 1.93
C ALA A 184 13.66 28.98 1.00
N ALA A 185 12.79 28.00 1.27
CA ALA A 185 11.52 27.89 0.58
C ALA A 185 10.56 28.99 1.03
N ARG A 186 10.08 29.78 0.08
CA ARG A 186 9.20 30.94 0.30
C ARG A 186 7.86 30.87 -0.43
N GLY A 187 7.66 29.84 -1.26
CA GLY A 187 6.42 29.74 -2.01
C GLY A 187 6.40 28.62 -3.04
N VAL A 188 5.34 28.64 -3.84
CA VAL A 188 5.15 27.78 -5.01
C VAL A 188 4.60 28.60 -6.18
N ARG A 189 4.92 28.16 -7.39
CA ARG A 189 4.32 28.66 -8.64
C ARG A 189 3.81 27.51 -9.47
N GLY A 190 2.83 27.78 -10.31
CA GLY A 190 2.37 26.80 -11.29
C GLY A 190 1.17 27.22 -12.11
N THR A 191 0.50 26.22 -12.65
CA THR A 191 -0.61 26.35 -13.59
C THR A 191 -1.96 26.20 -12.90
N LEU A 192 -2.90 27.09 -13.26
CA LEU A 192 -4.32 26.92 -12.96
C LEU A 192 -4.95 25.98 -14.00
N LEU A 193 -5.67 24.98 -13.52
CA LEU A 193 -6.41 24.03 -14.36
C LEU A 193 -7.87 24.45 -14.45
N ALA A 194 -8.53 24.16 -15.58
CA ALA A 194 -9.95 24.36 -15.74
C ALA A 194 -10.74 23.60 -14.65
N PRO A 195 -11.88 24.17 -14.17
CA PRO A 195 -12.78 23.47 -13.27
C PRO A 195 -13.14 22.08 -13.80
N ASP A 196 -13.28 21.12 -12.89
CA ASP A 196 -13.63 19.75 -13.20
C ASP A 196 -14.43 19.15 -12.04
N ASP A 197 -15.61 18.62 -12.33
CA ASP A 197 -16.51 17.95 -11.38
C ASP A 197 -16.48 16.42 -11.51
N THR A 198 -15.48 15.90 -12.22
CA THR A 198 -15.23 14.46 -12.38
C THR A 198 -15.26 13.74 -11.03
N PRO A 199 -15.91 12.55 -10.96
CA PRO A 199 -15.96 11.78 -9.73
C PRO A 199 -14.58 11.42 -9.19
N ARG A 200 -14.47 11.27 -7.88
CA ARG A 200 -13.24 10.89 -7.16
C ARG A 200 -12.49 9.75 -7.86
N GLY A 201 -11.19 9.94 -8.05
CA GLY A 201 -10.28 8.94 -8.61
C GLY A 201 -10.37 8.74 -10.13
N VAL A 202 -11.40 9.25 -10.79
CA VAL A 202 -11.45 9.33 -12.25
C VAL A 202 -10.51 10.46 -12.69
N ALA A 203 -9.85 10.30 -13.84
CA ALA A 203 -8.88 11.29 -14.31
C ALA A 203 -9.58 12.60 -14.69
N SER A 204 -9.24 13.68 -13.99
CA SER A 204 -9.69 15.03 -14.32
C SER A 204 -8.90 15.62 -15.49
N ASN A 205 -9.43 16.66 -16.12
CA ASN A 205 -8.80 17.37 -17.23
C ASN A 205 -7.48 18.03 -16.80
N ARG A 206 -6.63 18.34 -17.79
CA ARG A 206 -5.38 19.09 -17.62
C ARG A 206 -5.37 20.37 -18.47
N GLU A 207 -6.56 20.89 -18.79
CA GLU A 207 -6.71 22.13 -19.55
C GLU A 207 -6.22 23.31 -18.72
N GLU A 208 -5.29 24.08 -19.27
CA GLU A 208 -4.63 25.19 -18.58
C GLU A 208 -5.40 26.49 -18.81
N THR A 209 -5.71 27.22 -17.73
CA THR A 209 -6.50 28.46 -17.79
C THR A 209 -5.72 29.69 -17.33
N GLY A 210 -4.54 29.49 -16.74
CA GLY A 210 -3.70 30.57 -16.26
C GLY A 210 -2.54 30.07 -15.41
N THR A 211 -1.91 31.00 -14.68
CA THR A 211 -0.82 30.71 -13.75
C THR A 211 -1.13 31.27 -12.38
N PHE A 212 -0.45 30.76 -11.36
CA PHE A 212 -0.56 31.25 -9.99
C PHE A 212 0.81 31.28 -9.31
N GLU A 213 0.90 32.10 -8.27
CA GLU A 213 2.01 32.17 -7.34
C GLU A 213 1.44 32.32 -5.93
N LEU A 214 1.99 31.57 -4.97
CA LEU A 214 1.64 31.67 -3.55
C LEU A 214 2.91 31.78 -2.72
N THR A 215 2.88 32.67 -1.73
CA THR A 215 4.01 32.97 -0.83
C THR A 215 3.67 32.62 0.62
N ALA A 216 4.61 32.02 1.33
CA ALA A 216 4.49 31.65 2.74
C ALA A 216 5.85 31.54 3.43
N GLN A 217 5.84 31.43 4.76
CA GLN A 217 7.06 31.25 5.56
C GLN A 217 7.64 29.83 5.40
N ALA A 218 6.78 28.85 5.09
CA ALA A 218 7.17 27.46 4.87
C ALA A 218 6.30 26.76 3.82
N VAL A 219 6.83 25.69 3.21
CA VAL A 219 6.18 24.81 2.24
C VAL A 219 6.32 23.35 2.69
N ILE A 220 5.22 22.62 2.72
CA ILE A 220 5.18 21.17 2.99
C ILE A 220 4.77 20.43 1.72
N VAL A 221 5.64 19.56 1.20
CA VAL A 221 5.35 18.70 0.04
C VAL A 221 4.80 17.35 0.52
N ALA A 222 3.58 17.00 0.09
CA ALA A 222 2.85 15.80 0.52
C ALA A 222 2.08 15.11 -0.63
N THR A 223 2.71 15.02 -1.80
CA THR A 223 2.03 14.74 -3.09
C THR A 223 1.99 13.28 -3.53
N GLY A 224 2.35 12.33 -2.66
CA GLY A 224 2.39 10.91 -3.05
C GLY A 224 3.64 10.50 -3.83
N GLY A 225 3.64 9.28 -4.36
CA GLY A 225 4.73 8.72 -5.16
C GLY A 225 4.40 8.61 -6.65
N ILE A 226 5.07 7.70 -7.35
CA ILE A 226 5.00 7.57 -8.82
C ILE A 226 4.05 6.45 -9.31
N GLY A 227 3.27 5.84 -8.42
CA GLY A 227 2.60 4.55 -8.71
C GLY A 227 1.69 4.52 -9.95
N ALA A 228 1.15 5.67 -10.39
CA ALA A 228 0.35 5.77 -11.61
C ALA A 228 1.19 6.00 -12.87
N ASN A 229 2.41 6.49 -12.72
CA ASN A 229 3.33 6.79 -13.80
C ASN A 229 4.22 5.57 -14.07
N GLN A 230 3.72 4.63 -14.88
CA GLN A 230 4.44 3.40 -15.19
C GLN A 230 5.79 3.66 -15.90
N ASP A 231 5.94 4.76 -16.64
CA ASP A 231 7.21 5.12 -17.27
C ASP A 231 8.25 5.55 -16.23
N ALA A 232 7.85 6.31 -15.22
CA ALA A 232 8.71 6.61 -14.08
C ALA A 232 9.04 5.35 -13.27
N VAL A 233 8.06 4.44 -13.09
CA VAL A 233 8.30 3.12 -12.48
C VAL A 233 9.38 2.35 -13.24
N ARG A 234 9.28 2.23 -14.57
CA ARG A 234 10.29 1.54 -15.39
C ARG A 234 11.65 2.24 -15.37
N ARG A 235 11.67 3.58 -15.42
CA ARG A 235 12.90 4.39 -15.35
C ARG A 235 13.68 4.17 -14.06
N HIS A 236 12.96 3.97 -12.95
CA HIS A 236 13.54 3.73 -11.62
C HIS A 236 13.49 2.26 -11.21
N TRP A 237 13.23 1.35 -12.15
CA TRP A 237 13.10 -0.06 -11.84
C TRP A 237 14.40 -0.58 -11.22
N PRO A 238 14.35 -1.24 -10.05
CA PRO A 238 15.57 -1.61 -9.35
C PRO A 238 16.26 -2.76 -10.06
N ALA A 239 17.55 -2.62 -10.39
CA ALA A 239 18.31 -3.70 -11.04
C ALA A 239 18.26 -5.03 -10.25
N ARG A 240 18.21 -4.95 -8.91
CA ARG A 240 18.05 -6.11 -8.00
C ARG A 240 16.73 -6.88 -8.16
N LEU A 241 15.72 -6.26 -8.79
CA LEU A 241 14.44 -6.88 -9.11
C LEU A 241 14.39 -7.38 -10.57
N GLY A 242 15.50 -7.34 -11.31
CA GLY A 242 15.57 -7.86 -12.67
C GLY A 242 14.87 -6.98 -13.70
N THR A 243 14.29 -7.61 -14.72
CA THR A 243 13.67 -6.92 -15.86
C THR A 243 12.32 -6.31 -15.45
N PRO A 244 12.03 -5.03 -15.74
CA PRO A 244 10.69 -4.48 -15.52
C PRO A 244 9.65 -5.19 -16.39
N PRO A 245 8.42 -5.45 -15.87
CA PRO A 245 7.35 -6.00 -16.69
C PRO A 245 7.03 -5.10 -17.89
N ALA A 246 6.73 -5.71 -19.04
CA ALA A 246 6.28 -4.95 -20.20
C ALA A 246 4.87 -4.37 -19.94
N THR A 247 4.01 -5.16 -19.30
CA THR A 247 2.64 -4.81 -18.91
C THR A 247 2.47 -4.88 -17.39
N MET A 248 1.75 -3.90 -16.84
CA MET A 248 1.41 -3.81 -15.41
C MET A 248 0.00 -3.25 -15.25
N VAL A 249 -0.67 -3.60 -14.14
CA VAL A 249 -1.91 -2.95 -13.72
C VAL A 249 -1.61 -1.87 -12.68
N THR A 250 -2.44 -0.83 -12.63
CA THR A 250 -2.20 0.36 -11.83
C THR A 250 -3.06 0.37 -10.58
N GLY A 251 -2.44 0.29 -9.40
CA GLY A 251 -3.14 0.22 -8.12
C GLY A 251 -3.47 1.57 -7.47
N VAL A 252 -3.21 2.70 -8.13
CA VAL A 252 -3.41 4.06 -7.59
C VAL A 252 -4.11 4.97 -8.62
N PRO A 253 -4.84 6.01 -8.19
CA PRO A 253 -5.42 6.99 -9.11
C PRO A 253 -4.39 7.69 -10.00
N ALA A 254 -4.83 8.19 -11.16
CA ALA A 254 -3.98 8.78 -12.19
C ALA A 254 -3.11 9.97 -11.72
N TYR A 255 -3.58 10.70 -10.72
CA TYR A 255 -2.87 11.86 -10.15
C TYR A 255 -1.69 11.49 -9.23
N VAL A 256 -1.44 10.20 -8.97
CA VAL A 256 -0.25 9.73 -8.23
C VAL A 256 0.93 9.56 -9.21
N ASP A 257 1.33 10.70 -9.79
CA ASP A 257 2.29 10.77 -10.91
C ASP A 257 3.74 11.03 -10.48
N GLY A 258 3.93 11.44 -9.22
CA GLY A 258 5.21 11.74 -8.58
C GLY A 258 5.95 12.96 -9.11
N ARG A 259 5.28 13.87 -9.84
CA ARG A 259 5.89 15.06 -10.47
C ARG A 259 6.72 15.91 -9.52
N MET A 260 6.30 16.01 -8.25
CA MET A 260 6.99 16.83 -7.26
C MET A 260 8.36 16.30 -6.88
N LEU A 261 8.68 15.03 -7.13
CA LEU A 261 10.03 14.51 -6.92
C LEU A 261 11.02 15.24 -7.84
N ASP A 262 10.74 15.29 -9.15
CA ASP A 262 11.60 15.97 -10.12
C ASP A 262 11.62 17.49 -9.92
N ILE A 263 10.48 18.10 -9.58
CA ILE A 263 10.41 19.54 -9.25
C ILE A 263 11.27 19.84 -8.02
N SER A 264 11.19 19.01 -6.98
CA SER A 264 12.00 19.18 -5.77
C SER A 264 13.48 19.00 -6.06
N ALA A 265 13.87 17.99 -6.84
CA ALA A 265 15.26 17.79 -7.24
C ALA A 265 15.83 19.00 -8.00
N LYS A 266 15.06 19.60 -8.91
CA LYS A 266 15.44 20.83 -9.63
C LYS A 266 15.63 22.03 -8.70
N ALA A 267 14.89 22.06 -7.59
CA ALA A 267 15.04 23.07 -6.54
C ALA A 267 16.19 22.79 -5.56
N GLY A 268 17.06 21.81 -5.84
CA GLY A 268 18.22 21.46 -5.00
C GLY A 268 17.92 20.51 -3.84
N VAL A 269 16.69 19.96 -3.77
CA VAL A 269 16.28 19.01 -2.74
C VAL A 269 16.90 17.65 -3.01
N ARG A 270 17.40 17.00 -1.97
CA ARG A 270 18.03 15.69 -2.04
C ARG A 270 16.98 14.57 -2.12
N LEU A 271 17.04 13.83 -3.22
CA LEU A 271 16.30 12.57 -3.38
C LEU A 271 17.23 11.38 -3.15
N VAL A 272 16.80 10.44 -2.32
CA VAL A 272 17.57 9.23 -1.99
C VAL A 272 16.74 7.97 -2.25
N ASN A 273 17.41 6.83 -2.38
CA ASN A 273 16.75 5.51 -2.47
C ASN A 273 15.75 5.39 -3.63
N ARG A 274 16.01 6.06 -4.76
CA ARG A 274 15.08 6.15 -5.91
C ARG A 274 14.74 4.78 -6.51
N ASP A 275 15.59 3.79 -6.30
CA ASP A 275 15.46 2.39 -6.69
C ASP A 275 14.76 1.52 -5.63
N ARG A 276 14.09 2.11 -4.63
CA ARG A 276 13.31 1.36 -3.65
C ARG A 276 11.82 1.53 -3.93
N MET A 277 11.18 0.41 -4.26
CA MET A 277 9.79 0.34 -4.71
C MET A 277 9.07 -0.83 -4.06
N TRP A 278 7.75 -0.71 -3.94
CA TRP A 278 6.88 -1.76 -3.43
C TRP A 278 5.71 -1.99 -4.38
N HIS A 279 5.74 -3.12 -5.07
CA HIS A 279 4.75 -3.55 -6.07
C HIS A 279 4.28 -4.96 -5.73
N TYR A 280 3.02 -5.24 -6.03
CA TYR A 280 2.40 -6.50 -5.68
C TYR A 280 2.37 -7.46 -6.85
N THR A 281 2.52 -8.74 -6.54
CA THR A 281 2.52 -9.85 -7.51
C THR A 281 1.15 -10.51 -7.67
N GLU A 282 0.23 -10.23 -6.76
CA GLU A 282 -1.14 -10.74 -6.73
C GLU A 282 -2.16 -9.73 -7.31
N GLY A 283 -1.77 -9.01 -8.37
CA GLY A 283 -2.63 -8.02 -9.04
C GLY A 283 -3.64 -8.67 -9.98
N VAL A 284 -4.85 -8.13 -10.03
CA VAL A 284 -5.87 -8.45 -11.05
C VAL A 284 -6.45 -7.18 -11.64
N ARG A 285 -6.92 -7.22 -12.88
CA ARG A 285 -7.64 -6.10 -13.50
C ARG A 285 -8.97 -5.92 -12.80
N ASN A 286 -9.28 -4.69 -12.41
CA ASN A 286 -10.57 -4.38 -11.83
C ASN A 286 -11.67 -4.57 -12.89
N TRP A 287 -12.71 -5.32 -12.56
CA TRP A 287 -13.85 -5.53 -13.47
C TRP A 287 -14.69 -4.25 -13.62
N ASN A 288 -14.64 -3.35 -12.63
CA ASN A 288 -15.29 -2.04 -12.65
C ASN A 288 -14.23 -0.94 -12.39
N PRO A 289 -13.40 -0.61 -13.40
CA PRO A 289 -12.29 0.31 -13.24
C PRO A 289 -12.76 1.75 -12.96
N ILE A 290 -11.93 2.52 -12.26
CA ILE A 290 -12.20 3.93 -11.88
C ILE A 290 -11.19 4.83 -12.57
N TRP A 291 -9.91 4.42 -12.59
CA TRP A 291 -8.83 5.08 -13.33
C TRP A 291 -8.29 4.17 -14.45
N PRO A 292 -7.51 4.74 -15.39
CA PRO A 292 -6.88 3.96 -16.45
C PRO A 292 -6.01 2.82 -15.89
N GLY A 293 -6.22 1.60 -16.41
CA GLY A 293 -5.48 0.41 -15.99
C GLY A 293 -5.73 -0.02 -14.54
N HIS A 294 -6.86 0.38 -13.92
CA HIS A 294 -7.17 0.09 -12.51
C HIS A 294 -7.01 -1.41 -12.19
N GLY A 295 -6.01 -1.71 -11.37
CA GLY A 295 -5.76 -3.03 -10.79
C GLY A 295 -6.07 -3.10 -9.30
N ILE A 296 -6.40 -4.29 -8.84
CA ILE A 296 -6.66 -4.60 -7.43
C ILE A 296 -5.72 -5.70 -6.97
N ARG A 297 -5.16 -5.58 -5.76
CA ARG A 297 -4.39 -6.65 -5.14
C ARG A 297 -5.35 -7.63 -4.45
N ILE A 298 -5.17 -8.92 -4.71
CA ILE A 298 -5.72 -9.99 -3.88
C ILE A 298 -4.85 -10.12 -2.63
N LEU A 299 -5.46 -9.92 -1.45
CA LEU A 299 -4.85 -10.31 -0.17
C LEU A 299 -5.18 -11.78 0.03
N ALA A 300 -4.35 -12.68 -0.50
CA ALA A 300 -4.57 -14.11 -0.40
C ALA A 300 -4.17 -14.67 0.99
N GLY A 301 -4.82 -15.76 1.39
CA GLY A 301 -4.27 -16.66 2.40
C GLY A 301 -3.29 -17.65 1.76
N PRO A 302 -2.65 -18.51 2.58
CA PRO A 302 -1.54 -19.36 2.13
C PRO A 302 -1.97 -20.57 1.27
N SER A 303 -3.26 -20.80 1.03
CA SER A 303 -3.75 -22.09 0.56
C SER A 303 -3.73 -22.29 -0.96
N SER A 304 -3.82 -21.23 -1.75
CA SER A 304 -3.81 -21.29 -3.23
C SER A 304 -2.53 -21.92 -3.75
N VAL A 305 -2.59 -22.75 -4.80
CA VAL A 305 -1.36 -23.18 -5.49
C VAL A 305 -0.93 -22.04 -6.40
N TRP A 306 0.31 -21.57 -6.27
CA TRP A 306 0.87 -20.49 -7.09
C TRP A 306 1.83 -21.07 -8.12
N LEU A 307 1.50 -20.87 -9.39
CA LEU A 307 2.31 -21.29 -10.53
C LEU A 307 2.88 -20.05 -11.24
N ASP A 308 4.07 -20.17 -11.82
CA ASP A 308 4.57 -19.21 -12.79
C ASP A 308 3.82 -19.31 -14.13
N ALA A 309 4.19 -18.47 -15.10
CA ALA A 309 3.60 -18.46 -16.44
C ALA A 309 3.70 -19.81 -17.19
N LEU A 310 4.69 -20.63 -16.85
CA LEU A 310 4.99 -21.92 -17.48
C LEU A 310 4.37 -23.10 -16.72
N GLY A 311 3.56 -22.83 -15.68
CA GLY A 311 2.87 -23.86 -14.92
C GLY A 311 3.70 -24.54 -13.84
N ARG A 312 4.89 -24.01 -13.53
CA ARG A 312 5.75 -24.52 -12.46
C ARG A 312 5.37 -23.85 -11.14
N ARG A 313 5.22 -24.64 -10.08
CA ARG A 313 4.93 -24.10 -8.74
C ARG A 313 6.09 -23.22 -8.28
N LEU A 314 5.75 -22.05 -7.76
CA LEU A 314 6.76 -21.13 -7.23
C LEU A 314 7.48 -21.74 -6.00
N PRO A 315 8.81 -21.56 -5.89
CA PRO A 315 9.59 -22.07 -4.76
C PRO A 315 9.36 -21.24 -3.49
N ASP A 316 9.80 -21.73 -2.34
CA ASP A 316 9.91 -20.87 -1.16
C ASP A 316 10.96 -19.76 -1.37
N PRO A 317 10.73 -18.55 -0.81
CA PRO A 317 9.56 -18.12 -0.03
C PRO A 317 8.41 -17.52 -0.88
N CYS A 318 8.38 -17.75 -2.19
CA CYS A 318 7.42 -17.19 -3.15
C CYS A 318 6.04 -17.89 -3.08
N LEU A 319 5.47 -17.94 -1.88
CA LEU A 319 4.19 -18.57 -1.56
C LEU A 319 3.08 -17.51 -1.42
N PRO A 320 1.80 -17.86 -1.61
CA PRO A 320 0.70 -16.89 -1.50
C PRO A 320 0.65 -16.22 -0.12
N GLY A 321 0.68 -14.88 -0.10
CA GLY A 321 0.63 -14.10 1.14
C GLY A 321 1.90 -14.18 2.01
N TYR A 322 3.05 -14.51 1.42
CA TYR A 322 4.36 -14.55 2.10
C TYR A 322 5.23 -13.33 1.82
N ASP A 323 6.00 -13.34 0.72
CA ASP A 323 6.94 -12.27 0.37
C ASP A 323 6.74 -11.86 -1.09
N THR A 324 6.10 -10.70 -1.28
CA THR A 324 5.78 -10.21 -2.62
C THR A 324 7.02 -9.78 -3.39
N LEU A 325 8.05 -9.21 -2.74
CA LEU A 325 9.25 -8.74 -3.44
C LEU A 325 10.22 -9.87 -3.77
N SER A 326 10.28 -10.94 -2.96
CA SER A 326 10.96 -12.17 -3.36
C SER A 326 10.27 -12.82 -4.55
N THR A 327 8.93 -12.87 -4.56
CA THR A 327 8.15 -13.36 -5.71
C THR A 327 8.38 -12.51 -6.96
N LEU A 328 8.34 -11.18 -6.83
CA LEU A 328 8.57 -10.26 -7.93
C LEU A 328 9.97 -10.46 -8.52
N ARG A 329 11.00 -10.55 -7.66
CA ARG A 329 12.36 -10.83 -8.09
C ARG A 329 12.44 -12.16 -8.84
N TYR A 330 11.91 -13.25 -8.28
CA TYR A 330 11.90 -14.56 -8.94
C TYR A 330 11.29 -14.50 -10.35
N LEU A 331 10.11 -13.87 -10.48
CA LEU A 331 9.42 -13.73 -11.76
C LEU A 331 10.22 -12.89 -12.77
N ARG A 332 11.03 -11.93 -12.31
CA ARG A 332 11.72 -10.94 -13.16
C ARG A 332 13.21 -11.19 -13.35
N THR A 333 13.79 -12.20 -12.69
CA THR A 333 15.19 -12.60 -12.85
C THR A 333 15.37 -14.01 -13.41
N THR A 334 14.31 -14.80 -13.51
CA THR A 334 14.40 -16.16 -14.06
C THR A 334 14.33 -16.10 -15.59
N ASP A 335 15.38 -16.58 -16.27
CA ASP A 335 15.62 -16.37 -17.71
C ASP A 335 14.43 -16.71 -18.62
N ASP A 336 13.72 -17.81 -18.36
CA ASP A 336 12.56 -18.25 -19.16
C ASP A 336 11.21 -17.67 -18.67
N LEU A 337 11.22 -16.82 -17.64
CA LEU A 337 10.02 -16.15 -17.11
C LEU A 337 9.99 -14.67 -17.40
N VAL A 338 11.13 -14.02 -17.64
CA VAL A 338 11.19 -12.55 -17.81
C VAL A 338 10.35 -12.05 -18.98
N GLU A 339 10.08 -12.89 -19.99
CA GLU A 339 9.22 -12.58 -21.14
C GLU A 339 7.70 -12.64 -20.82
N HIS A 340 7.32 -13.10 -19.63
CA HIS A 340 5.93 -13.33 -19.25
C HIS A 340 5.50 -12.46 -18.08
N ASP A 341 4.61 -11.49 -18.28
CA ASP A 341 4.18 -10.57 -17.21
C ASP A 341 3.09 -11.10 -16.28
N HIS A 342 2.88 -12.42 -16.25
CA HIS A 342 1.80 -13.02 -15.48
C HIS A 342 2.24 -14.27 -14.72
N SER A 343 1.44 -14.61 -13.70
CA SER A 343 1.51 -15.86 -12.96
C SER A 343 0.09 -16.35 -12.64
N TRP A 344 -0.06 -17.47 -11.97
CA TRP A 344 -1.35 -18.11 -11.77
C TRP A 344 -1.60 -18.53 -10.33
N PHE A 345 -2.76 -18.18 -9.80
CA PHE A 345 -3.35 -18.96 -8.72
C PHE A 345 -4.24 -20.07 -9.29
N VAL A 346 -4.11 -21.27 -8.72
CA VAL A 346 -5.06 -22.38 -8.83
C VAL A 346 -5.59 -22.67 -7.45
N LEU A 347 -6.91 -22.58 -7.29
CA LEU A 347 -7.57 -22.72 -6.00
C LEU A 347 -8.97 -23.34 -6.14
N THR A 348 -9.59 -23.60 -5.00
CA THR A 348 -10.93 -24.16 -4.91
C THR A 348 -11.93 -23.09 -4.47
N ARG A 349 -13.23 -23.35 -4.67
CA ARG A 349 -14.29 -22.52 -4.07
C ARG A 349 -14.10 -22.38 -2.55
N LYS A 350 -13.78 -23.45 -1.83
CA LYS A 350 -13.54 -23.36 -0.37
C LYS A 350 -12.41 -22.40 0.02
N ILE A 351 -11.38 -22.27 -0.81
CA ILE A 351 -10.28 -21.32 -0.58
C ILE A 351 -10.74 -19.91 -0.91
N VAL A 352 -11.32 -19.66 -2.09
CA VAL A 352 -11.67 -18.31 -2.53
C VAL A 352 -12.68 -17.67 -1.57
N GLU A 353 -13.65 -18.45 -1.08
CA GLU A 353 -14.72 -17.94 -0.22
C GLU A 353 -14.21 -17.51 1.16
N LYS A 354 -13.10 -18.11 1.62
CA LYS A 354 -12.57 -17.88 2.97
C LYS A 354 -11.31 -17.01 3.00
N GLU A 355 -10.47 -17.10 1.99
CA GLU A 355 -9.13 -16.50 2.03
C GLU A 355 -8.98 -15.24 1.17
N PHE A 356 -9.79 -15.07 0.13
CA PHE A 356 -9.67 -13.89 -0.73
C PHE A 356 -10.31 -12.69 -0.04
N ALA A 357 -9.48 -11.68 0.20
CA ALA A 357 -9.92 -10.32 0.38
C ALA A 357 -9.31 -9.47 -0.72
N LEU A 358 -10.01 -8.41 -1.11
CA LEU A 358 -9.57 -7.49 -2.15
C LEU A 358 -9.12 -6.19 -1.50
N SER A 359 -7.97 -5.66 -1.93
CA SER A 359 -7.54 -4.32 -1.52
C SER A 359 -8.52 -3.27 -2.05
N GLY A 360 -8.65 -2.14 -1.36
CA GLY A 360 -9.56 -1.09 -1.77
C GLY A 360 -10.64 -0.85 -0.73
N SER A 361 -10.96 0.41 -0.43
CA SER A 361 -12.10 0.73 0.44
C SER A 361 -13.43 0.41 -0.24
N GLU A 362 -13.47 0.55 -1.57
CA GLU A 362 -14.60 0.26 -2.45
C GLU A 362 -14.90 -1.24 -2.56
N GLN A 363 -13.91 -2.10 -2.29
CA GLN A 363 -14.08 -3.56 -2.27
C GLN A 363 -14.47 -4.09 -0.89
N ASN A 364 -14.71 -3.23 0.10
CA ASN A 364 -15.01 -3.64 1.48
C ASN A 364 -16.17 -2.79 2.07
N PRO A 365 -17.36 -2.79 1.43
CA PRO A 365 -18.42 -1.83 1.72
C PRO A 365 -18.97 -1.92 3.15
N ASP A 366 -19.03 -3.10 3.74
CA ASP A 366 -19.48 -3.34 5.12
C ASP A 366 -18.57 -2.69 6.16
N ILE A 367 -17.25 -2.86 6.03
CA ILE A 367 -16.25 -2.24 6.91
C ILE A 367 -16.18 -0.74 6.65
N THR A 368 -16.22 -0.33 5.37
CA THR A 368 -16.18 1.07 4.94
C THR A 368 -17.39 1.86 5.46
N ALA A 369 -18.58 1.28 5.46
CA ALA A 369 -19.79 1.87 6.02
C ALA A 369 -19.83 1.85 7.57
N LYS A 370 -18.84 1.24 8.23
CA LYS A 370 -18.80 1.02 9.69
C LYS A 370 -20.01 0.22 10.21
N ASP A 371 -20.63 -0.60 9.37
CA ASP A 371 -21.80 -1.39 9.75
C ASP A 371 -21.39 -2.64 10.53
N ARG A 372 -21.23 -2.48 11.85
CA ARG A 372 -20.87 -3.55 12.77
C ARG A 372 -21.84 -4.73 12.73
N ARG A 373 -23.12 -4.49 12.45
CA ARG A 373 -24.15 -5.54 12.41
C ARG A 373 -24.04 -6.35 11.13
N ALA A 374 -23.82 -5.69 9.99
CA ALA A 374 -23.55 -6.35 8.72
C ALA A 374 -22.27 -7.20 8.79
N VAL A 375 -21.16 -6.65 9.29
CA VAL A 375 -19.89 -7.40 9.45
C VAL A 375 -20.08 -8.65 10.33
N LEU A 376 -20.80 -8.51 11.46
CA LEU A 376 -21.05 -9.65 12.34
C LEU A 376 -21.97 -10.68 11.68
N ARG A 377 -23.00 -10.23 10.96
CA ARG A 377 -23.94 -11.10 10.24
C ARG A 377 -23.25 -11.87 9.12
N ASP A 378 -22.46 -11.19 8.29
CA ASP A 378 -21.74 -11.82 7.18
C ASP A 378 -20.68 -12.81 7.71
N ARG A 379 -20.01 -12.50 8.81
CA ARG A 379 -19.07 -13.43 9.45
C ARG A 379 -19.72 -14.64 10.11
N LEU A 380 -20.93 -14.51 10.67
CA LEU A 380 -21.62 -15.61 11.37
C LEU A 380 -22.53 -16.44 10.47
N PHE A 381 -23.14 -15.81 9.46
CA PHE A 381 -24.21 -16.40 8.65
C PHE A 381 -23.96 -16.29 7.14
N GLY A 382 -22.92 -15.58 6.71
CA GLY A 382 -22.55 -15.50 5.30
C GLY A 382 -22.15 -16.88 4.78
N LYS A 383 -22.88 -17.37 3.78
CA LYS A 383 -22.50 -18.54 2.99
C LYS A 383 -21.93 -18.06 1.67
N GLY A 384 -20.80 -18.62 1.26
CA GLY A 384 -20.17 -18.30 -0.02
C GLY A 384 -19.21 -17.13 0.04
N ALA A 385 -18.71 -16.72 -1.13
CA ALA A 385 -17.71 -15.67 -1.25
C ALA A 385 -18.29 -14.30 -0.85
N PRO A 386 -17.48 -13.41 -0.24
CA PRO A 386 -17.84 -12.01 -0.06
C PRO A 386 -18.34 -11.39 -1.36
N GLY A 387 -19.31 -10.47 -1.28
CA GLY A 387 -19.95 -9.87 -2.47
C GLY A 387 -18.96 -9.42 -3.55
N PRO A 388 -17.97 -8.58 -3.21
CA PRO A 388 -16.95 -8.13 -4.15
C PRO A 388 -16.15 -9.28 -4.79
N VAL A 389 -15.77 -10.31 -4.02
CA VAL A 389 -15.07 -11.50 -4.56
C VAL A 389 -15.97 -12.26 -5.54
N ARG A 390 -17.25 -12.39 -5.24
CA ARG A 390 -18.23 -13.01 -6.13
C ARG A 390 -18.40 -12.23 -7.44
N ASP A 391 -18.36 -10.91 -7.39
CA ASP A 391 -18.44 -10.07 -8.59
C ASP A 391 -17.19 -10.25 -9.47
N PHE A 392 -16.00 -10.34 -8.87
CA PHE A 392 -14.78 -10.69 -9.60
C PHE A 392 -14.84 -12.10 -10.23
N LEU A 393 -15.38 -13.10 -9.52
CA LEU A 393 -15.57 -14.44 -10.08
C LEU A 393 -16.53 -14.45 -11.28
N ARG A 394 -17.49 -13.51 -11.34
CA ARG A 394 -18.50 -13.43 -12.39
C ARG A 394 -18.08 -12.56 -13.58
N HIS A 395 -17.41 -11.45 -13.31
CA HIS A 395 -17.15 -10.39 -14.28
C HIS A 395 -15.66 -10.15 -14.55
N GLY A 396 -14.78 -10.66 -13.69
CA GLY A 396 -13.34 -10.43 -13.77
C GLY A 396 -12.72 -11.14 -14.98
N ALA A 397 -12.06 -10.37 -15.83
CA ALA A 397 -11.40 -10.89 -17.04
C ALA A 397 -10.19 -11.81 -16.76
N ASP A 398 -9.74 -11.87 -15.50
CA ASP A 398 -8.61 -12.69 -15.06
C ASP A 398 -9.04 -14.01 -14.39
N PHE A 399 -10.35 -14.25 -14.24
CA PHE A 399 -10.87 -15.40 -13.49
C PHE A 399 -11.49 -16.43 -14.43
N VAL A 400 -11.09 -17.69 -14.26
CA VAL A 400 -11.70 -18.84 -14.97
C VAL A 400 -12.11 -19.91 -13.98
N ILE A 401 -13.22 -20.57 -14.26
CA ILE A 401 -13.83 -21.57 -13.36
C ILE A 401 -14.11 -22.84 -14.16
N ALA A 402 -13.79 -24.00 -13.60
CA ALA A 402 -14.09 -25.30 -14.18
C ALA A 402 -14.21 -26.40 -13.10
N ASP A 403 -14.95 -27.46 -13.42
CA ASP A 403 -15.15 -28.59 -12.50
C ASP A 403 -13.99 -29.60 -12.53
N THR A 404 -13.17 -29.59 -13.59
CA THR A 404 -11.99 -30.44 -13.74
C THR A 404 -10.74 -29.62 -14.03
N LEU A 405 -9.58 -30.17 -13.68
CA LEU A 405 -8.30 -29.48 -13.86
C LEU A 405 -7.96 -29.28 -15.34
N GLU A 406 -8.25 -30.26 -16.19
CA GLU A 406 -7.98 -30.21 -17.62
C GLU A 406 -8.75 -29.06 -18.29
N ARG A 407 -10.04 -28.94 -17.97
CA ARG A 407 -10.88 -27.83 -18.46
C ARG A 407 -10.46 -26.49 -17.85
N LEU A 408 -9.95 -26.48 -16.62
CA LEU A 408 -9.43 -25.27 -16.01
C LEU A 408 -8.20 -24.77 -16.76
N VAL A 409 -7.22 -25.66 -16.98
CA VAL A 409 -5.96 -25.35 -17.66
C VAL A 409 -6.21 -24.89 -19.10
N GLU A 410 -7.15 -25.52 -19.81
CA GLU A 410 -7.58 -25.05 -21.14
C GLU A 410 -8.10 -23.61 -21.09
N LYS A 411 -8.95 -23.27 -20.12
CA LYS A 411 -9.46 -21.90 -19.96
C LYS A 411 -8.36 -20.92 -19.53
N MET A 412 -7.42 -21.33 -18.69
CA MET A 412 -6.27 -20.51 -18.30
C MET A 412 -5.39 -20.18 -19.52
N ASN A 413 -5.07 -21.20 -20.33
CA ASN A 413 -4.33 -21.04 -21.59
C ASN A 413 -5.05 -20.13 -22.60
N ALA A 414 -6.39 -20.10 -22.59
CA ALA A 414 -7.16 -19.21 -23.45
C ALA A 414 -7.08 -17.72 -23.05
N LEU A 415 -6.58 -17.38 -21.85
CA LEU A 415 -6.32 -16.00 -21.42
C LEU A 415 -4.93 -15.48 -21.81
N THR A 416 -4.14 -16.27 -22.52
CA THR A 416 -2.75 -15.97 -22.91
C THR A 416 -2.58 -16.19 -24.40
N ASP A 417 -1.66 -15.45 -25.02
CA ASP A 417 -1.43 -15.53 -26.47
C ASP A 417 -0.88 -16.89 -26.91
N ARG A 418 -0.24 -17.62 -25.98
CA ARG A 418 0.29 -18.98 -26.17
C ARG A 418 -0.24 -19.89 -25.07
N PRO A 419 -0.62 -21.14 -25.38
CA PRO A 419 -1.04 -22.11 -24.36
C PRO A 419 0.20 -22.72 -23.68
N LEU A 420 0.70 -22.06 -22.63
CA LEU A 420 1.94 -22.43 -21.94
C LEU A 420 1.77 -23.55 -20.91
N LEU A 421 0.57 -23.75 -20.38
CA LEU A 421 0.32 -24.67 -19.28
C LEU A 421 -0.02 -26.08 -19.79
N ASP A 422 0.66 -27.09 -19.23
CA ASP A 422 0.31 -28.51 -19.39
C ASP A 422 -0.49 -29.03 -18.19
N ALA A 423 -1.68 -29.55 -18.44
CA ALA A 423 -2.57 -30.06 -17.40
C ALA A 423 -1.98 -31.25 -16.63
N ALA A 424 -1.20 -32.11 -17.31
CA ALA A 424 -0.57 -33.27 -16.66
C ALA A 424 0.50 -32.84 -15.66
N GLU A 425 1.34 -31.86 -16.03
CA GLU A 425 2.37 -31.32 -15.15
C GLU A 425 1.78 -30.54 -13.97
N VAL A 426 0.73 -29.73 -14.20
CA VAL A 426 0.02 -29.04 -13.11
C VAL A 426 -0.61 -30.05 -12.15
N ARG A 427 -1.24 -31.11 -12.67
CA ARG A 427 -1.84 -32.18 -11.87
C ARG A 427 -0.81 -32.85 -10.96
N ARG A 428 0.33 -33.24 -11.53
CA ARG A 428 1.43 -33.92 -10.81
C ARG A 428 1.90 -33.10 -9.60
N GLN A 429 2.07 -31.80 -9.77
CA GLN A 429 2.51 -30.90 -8.69
C GLN A 429 1.44 -30.72 -7.61
N ILE A 430 0.17 -30.58 -7.99
CA ILE A 430 -0.96 -30.47 -7.05
C ILE A 430 -1.11 -31.76 -6.23
N GLU A 431 -1.09 -32.91 -6.88
CA GLU A 431 -1.23 -34.22 -6.21
C GLU A 431 -0.05 -34.48 -5.26
N ALA A 432 1.18 -34.13 -5.65
CA ALA A 432 2.36 -34.26 -4.78
C ALA A 432 2.25 -33.41 -3.50
N ARG A 433 1.73 -32.18 -3.60
CA ARG A 433 1.40 -31.33 -2.44
C ARG A 433 0.31 -31.98 -1.59
N ASP A 434 -0.78 -32.41 -2.22
CA ASP A 434 -1.98 -32.94 -1.54
C ASP A 434 -1.73 -34.25 -0.79
N LEU A 435 -0.79 -35.09 -1.25
CA LEU A 435 -0.34 -36.28 -0.52
C LEU A 435 0.25 -35.94 0.86
N GLN A 436 0.79 -34.74 1.05
CA GLN A 436 1.36 -34.31 2.34
C GLN A 436 0.31 -33.79 3.34
N LEU A 437 -0.98 -33.84 3.01
CA LEU A 437 -2.07 -33.43 3.90
C LEU A 437 -2.48 -34.50 4.92
N ALA A 438 -2.22 -35.78 4.64
CA ALA A 438 -2.75 -36.91 5.42
C ALA A 438 -2.26 -36.95 6.89
N ASN A 439 -1.05 -36.46 7.14
CA ASN A 439 -0.45 -36.41 8.48
C ASN A 439 -0.39 -34.98 9.00
N PRO A 440 -0.44 -34.71 10.31
CA PRO A 440 -0.35 -33.35 10.86
C PRO A 440 1.03 -32.68 10.68
N TYR A 441 2.05 -33.43 10.25
CA TYR A 441 3.39 -32.97 9.86
C TYR A 441 3.69 -33.29 8.39
N GLY A 442 4.77 -32.74 7.84
CA GLY A 442 5.15 -32.90 6.43
C GLY A 442 6.38 -32.04 6.10
N LYS A 443 6.85 -32.11 4.86
CA LYS A 443 8.03 -31.34 4.40
C LYS A 443 7.71 -30.24 3.38
N ASP A 444 6.51 -30.25 2.79
CA ASP A 444 6.08 -29.18 1.91
C ASP A 444 5.91 -27.86 2.68
N ALA A 445 6.67 -26.84 2.28
CA ALA A 445 6.71 -25.54 2.96
C ALA A 445 5.33 -24.86 3.00
N GLN A 446 4.54 -24.97 1.93
CA GLN A 446 3.20 -24.40 1.90
C GLN A 446 2.26 -25.11 2.88
N ILE A 447 2.27 -26.45 2.92
CA ILE A 447 1.44 -27.21 3.87
C ILE A 447 1.84 -26.88 5.31
N GLN A 448 3.15 -26.79 5.62
CA GLN A 448 3.64 -26.34 6.92
C GLN A 448 3.11 -24.93 7.24
N GLY A 449 3.19 -24.02 6.28
CA GLY A 449 2.70 -22.65 6.39
C GLY A 449 1.21 -22.54 6.66
N ILE A 450 0.36 -23.28 5.94
CA ILE A 450 -1.09 -23.33 6.16
C ILE A 450 -1.40 -23.83 7.58
N ARG A 451 -0.73 -24.91 8.02
CA ARG A 451 -0.94 -25.45 9.38
C ARG A 451 -0.49 -24.47 10.45
N ASN A 452 0.66 -23.81 10.25
CA ASN A 452 1.17 -22.81 11.17
C ASN A 452 0.21 -21.62 11.30
N ALA A 453 -0.26 -21.08 10.17
CA ALA A 453 -1.24 -19.99 10.16
C ALA A 453 -2.50 -20.35 10.97
N ARG A 454 -3.01 -21.58 10.82
CA ARG A 454 -4.19 -22.05 11.57
C ARG A 454 -3.96 -22.29 13.07
N ARG A 455 -2.72 -22.25 13.57
CA ARG A 455 -2.47 -22.24 15.02
C ARG A 455 -2.85 -20.90 15.65
N TYR A 456 -2.82 -19.82 14.86
CA TYR A 456 -3.33 -18.52 15.26
C TYR A 456 -4.86 -18.47 15.12
N LEU A 457 -5.55 -18.10 16.20
CA LEU A 457 -7.01 -18.09 16.26
C LEU A 457 -7.66 -17.19 15.19
N GLY A 458 -7.09 -16.00 14.97
CA GLY A 458 -7.60 -15.04 13.98
C GLY A 458 -7.61 -15.61 12.57
N ASP A 459 -6.51 -16.23 12.16
CA ASP A 459 -6.37 -16.90 10.87
C ASP A 459 -7.31 -18.11 10.74
N ARG A 460 -7.33 -18.98 11.75
CA ARG A 460 -8.14 -20.22 11.74
C ARG A 460 -9.62 -19.93 11.51
N LEU A 461 -10.14 -18.90 12.19
CA LEU A 461 -11.54 -18.51 12.13
C LEU A 461 -11.84 -17.70 10.87
N GLY A 462 -11.03 -16.67 10.58
CA GLY A 462 -11.43 -15.62 9.64
C GLY A 462 -10.70 -15.56 8.30
N ARG A 463 -9.53 -16.21 8.13
CA ARG A 463 -8.64 -15.91 7.00
C ARG A 463 -8.00 -17.10 6.30
N VAL A 464 -7.98 -18.28 6.91
CA VAL A 464 -7.31 -19.47 6.37
C VAL A 464 -8.27 -20.65 6.32
N ALA A 465 -8.47 -21.21 5.14
CA ALA A 465 -9.28 -22.39 4.88
C ALA A 465 -8.77 -23.59 5.67
N ALA A 466 -9.67 -24.53 5.96
CA ALA A 466 -9.22 -25.83 6.47
C ALA A 466 -8.40 -26.53 5.38
N PRO A 467 -7.24 -27.14 5.68
CA PRO A 467 -6.45 -27.83 4.68
C PRO A 467 -7.28 -28.95 4.04
N HIS A 468 -7.29 -28.99 2.72
CA HIS A 468 -7.97 -30.00 1.92
C HIS A 468 -7.21 -30.19 0.61
N ARG A 469 -7.48 -31.31 -0.06
CA ARG A 469 -6.93 -31.59 -1.38
C ARG A 469 -7.55 -30.62 -2.39
N ILE A 470 -6.74 -30.01 -3.23
CA ILE A 470 -7.21 -29.06 -4.24
C ILE A 470 -8.13 -29.75 -5.24
N LEU A 471 -7.80 -31.00 -5.61
CA LEU A 471 -8.57 -31.77 -6.59
C LEU A 471 -9.74 -32.56 -5.98
N ASP A 472 -10.11 -32.31 -4.71
CA ASP A 472 -11.32 -32.88 -4.13
C ASP A 472 -12.57 -32.19 -4.75
N PRO A 473 -13.44 -32.92 -5.46
CA PRO A 473 -14.65 -32.33 -6.06
C PRO A 473 -15.56 -31.66 -5.02
N ALA A 474 -15.56 -32.14 -3.77
CA ALA A 474 -16.34 -31.53 -2.69
C ALA A 474 -15.79 -30.17 -2.22
N ALA A 475 -14.58 -29.80 -2.62
CA ALA A 475 -14.01 -28.48 -2.42
C ALA A 475 -14.24 -27.52 -3.60
N GLY A 476 -14.56 -28.07 -4.77
CA GLY A 476 -14.72 -27.36 -6.03
C GLY A 476 -15.97 -26.46 -6.12
N PRO A 477 -16.19 -25.78 -7.27
CA PRO A 477 -15.39 -25.88 -8.50
C PRO A 477 -13.96 -25.33 -8.33
N LEU A 478 -13.07 -25.67 -9.27
CA LEU A 478 -11.73 -25.11 -9.35
C LEU A 478 -11.77 -23.73 -9.99
N ILE A 479 -10.83 -22.89 -9.58
CA ILE A 479 -10.70 -21.50 -10.00
C ILE A 479 -9.24 -21.28 -10.39
N GLY A 480 -9.03 -20.64 -11.54
CA GLY A 480 -7.75 -20.17 -12.05
C GLY A 480 -7.80 -18.64 -12.09
N VAL A 481 -6.75 -18.00 -11.60
CA VAL A 481 -6.66 -16.52 -11.58
C VAL A 481 -5.35 -16.11 -12.23
N LYS A 482 -5.44 -15.34 -13.32
CA LYS A 482 -4.29 -14.71 -13.97
C LYS A 482 -3.86 -13.51 -13.14
N LEU A 483 -2.65 -13.56 -12.61
CA LEU A 483 -2.09 -12.50 -11.77
C LEU A 483 -1.15 -11.62 -12.59
N HIS A 484 -1.17 -10.33 -12.31
CA HIS A 484 -0.36 -9.29 -12.95
C HIS A 484 0.50 -8.60 -11.90
N ILE A 485 1.62 -8.02 -12.33
CA ILE A 485 2.35 -7.09 -11.48
C ILE A 485 1.54 -5.80 -11.35
N LEU A 486 1.28 -5.40 -10.10
CA LEU A 486 0.49 -4.23 -9.74
C LEU A 486 1.39 -3.14 -9.16
N THR A 487 1.46 -2.01 -9.87
CA THR A 487 2.18 -0.84 -9.38
C THR A 487 1.44 -0.26 -8.17
N ARG A 488 2.20 0.18 -7.17
CA ARG A 488 1.61 0.76 -5.97
C ARG A 488 2.42 1.90 -5.38
N LYS A 489 3.64 1.64 -4.89
CA LYS A 489 4.36 2.63 -4.07
C LYS A 489 5.85 2.75 -4.39
N THR A 490 6.38 3.95 -4.17
CA THR A 490 7.81 4.18 -3.96
C THR A 490 8.15 4.17 -2.48
N LEU A 491 9.30 3.60 -2.14
CA LEU A 491 9.83 3.56 -0.78
C LEU A 491 10.92 4.62 -0.55
N GLY A 492 11.60 5.07 -1.61
CA GLY A 492 12.49 6.23 -1.59
C GLY A 492 11.75 7.56 -1.83
N GLY A 493 12.49 8.66 -1.74
CA GLY A 493 11.95 10.01 -1.97
C GLY A 493 12.82 11.13 -1.43
N ILE A 494 12.19 12.27 -1.12
CA ILE A 494 12.83 13.41 -0.47
C ILE A 494 13.39 12.99 0.89
N GLN A 495 14.69 13.20 1.11
CA GLN A 495 15.31 12.90 2.41
C GLN A 495 14.89 13.96 3.44
N THR A 496 14.47 13.51 4.61
CA THR A 496 14.07 14.38 5.71
C THR A 496 14.69 13.99 7.04
N ASP A 497 14.94 14.96 7.91
CA ASP A 497 15.22 14.67 9.31
C ASP A 497 13.95 14.31 10.10
N LEU A 498 14.05 14.04 11.40
CA LEU A 498 12.91 13.61 12.24
C LEU A 498 11.83 14.69 12.46
N ASP A 499 12.12 15.95 12.15
CA ASP A 499 11.14 17.04 12.15
C ASP A 499 10.48 17.22 10.77
N SER A 500 10.72 16.28 9.85
CA SER A 500 10.25 16.29 8.46
C SER A 500 10.80 17.43 7.61
N ARG A 501 11.89 18.10 8.04
CA ARG A 501 12.56 19.13 7.24
C ARG A 501 13.28 18.49 6.07
N ALA A 502 13.11 19.04 4.88
CA ALA A 502 13.74 18.53 3.66
C ALA A 502 15.23 18.90 3.64
N LEU A 503 16.06 17.95 3.19
CA LEU A 503 17.49 18.15 3.06
C LEU A 503 17.86 18.56 1.62
N GLY A 504 18.82 19.46 1.51
CA GLY A 504 19.48 19.81 0.26
C GLY A 504 20.51 18.78 -0.15
N ALA A 505 21.00 18.88 -1.39
CA ALA A 505 22.01 17.97 -1.93
C ALA A 505 23.30 17.90 -1.08
N ASP A 506 23.60 18.98 -0.34
CA ASP A 506 24.70 19.11 0.62
C ASP A 506 24.44 18.43 1.99
N GLY A 507 23.27 17.82 2.17
CA GLY A 507 22.84 17.18 3.42
C GLY A 507 22.37 18.16 4.49
N GLN A 508 22.35 19.47 4.22
CA GLN A 508 21.85 20.49 5.14
C GLN A 508 20.34 20.66 4.99
N VAL A 509 19.70 21.16 6.04
CA VAL A 509 18.27 21.51 5.99
C VAL A 509 18.06 22.71 5.07
N ILE A 510 17.08 22.60 4.18
CA ILE A 510 16.57 23.76 3.42
C ILE A 510 15.54 24.49 4.31
N ASP A 511 15.82 25.73 4.66
CA ASP A 511 14.94 26.52 5.53
C ASP A 511 13.53 26.63 4.93
N GLY A 512 12.51 26.52 5.78
CA GLY A 512 11.11 26.58 5.35
C GLY A 512 10.60 25.38 4.54
N LEU A 513 11.42 24.39 4.16
CA LEU A 513 10.97 23.26 3.32
C LEU A 513 10.78 21.96 4.12
N TYR A 514 9.65 21.30 3.92
CA TYR A 514 9.30 20.04 4.55
C TYR A 514 8.77 19.04 3.53
N ALA A 515 8.84 17.75 3.87
CA ALA A 515 8.19 16.70 3.09
C ALA A 515 7.58 15.61 3.99
N ALA A 516 6.45 15.05 3.56
CA ALA A 516 5.72 14.04 4.33
C ALA A 516 4.94 13.06 3.45
N GLY A 517 4.77 11.84 3.95
CA GLY A 517 4.11 10.75 3.22
C GLY A 517 5.03 10.15 2.15
N GLU A 518 4.43 9.50 1.15
CA GLU A 518 5.18 8.72 0.16
C GLU A 518 6.23 9.52 -0.62
N VAL A 519 6.00 10.82 -0.87
CA VAL A 519 6.99 11.70 -1.55
C VAL A 519 8.31 11.79 -0.78
N ALA A 520 8.28 11.57 0.54
CA ALA A 520 9.44 11.53 1.42
C ALA A 520 9.87 10.11 1.79
N GLY A 521 9.46 9.09 1.02
CA GLY A 521 9.65 7.69 1.41
C GLY A 521 8.94 7.32 2.72
N PHE A 522 7.81 7.99 3.02
CA PHE A 522 7.09 7.96 4.31
C PHE A 522 7.89 8.54 5.50
N GLY A 523 8.98 9.26 5.21
CA GLY A 523 9.95 9.83 6.13
C GLY A 523 11.37 9.42 5.77
N GLY A 524 12.36 10.27 6.03
CA GLY A 524 13.78 9.94 5.88
C GLY A 524 14.22 9.62 4.45
N GLY A 525 13.34 9.71 3.46
CA GLY A 525 13.56 9.24 2.10
C GLY A 525 13.71 7.71 2.00
N GLY A 526 13.21 6.93 2.96
CA GLY A 526 13.49 5.50 2.95
C GLY A 526 13.08 4.69 4.16
N VAL A 527 12.10 5.11 4.98
CA VAL A 527 11.81 4.50 6.29
C VAL A 527 11.64 2.97 6.28
N HIS A 528 11.25 2.40 5.14
CA HIS A 528 11.02 0.97 4.96
C HIS A 528 12.24 0.18 4.47
N GLY A 529 13.35 0.83 4.12
CA GLY A 529 14.45 0.18 3.42
C GLY A 529 13.97 -0.52 2.14
N TYR A 530 14.41 -1.76 1.94
CA TYR A 530 14.10 -2.55 0.75
C TYR A 530 12.74 -3.23 0.74
N ASN A 531 12.21 -3.62 1.90
CA ASN A 531 10.91 -4.27 2.04
C ASN A 531 10.10 -3.63 3.18
N ALA A 532 8.86 -3.24 2.91
CA ALA A 532 7.99 -2.67 3.92
C ALA A 532 7.25 -3.75 4.72
N LEU A 533 6.97 -3.48 5.99
CA LEU A 533 5.99 -4.26 6.75
C LEU A 533 4.60 -3.72 6.47
N GLU A 534 3.64 -4.58 6.17
CA GLU A 534 2.31 -4.11 5.80
C GLU A 534 1.60 -3.35 6.93
N GLY A 535 0.77 -2.37 6.53
CA GLY A 535 0.09 -1.45 7.46
C GLY A 535 0.96 -0.26 7.89
N THR A 536 2.20 -0.17 7.46
CA THR A 536 3.07 0.97 7.78
C THR A 536 2.79 2.19 6.90
N PHE A 537 2.34 2.02 5.65
CA PHE A 537 2.18 3.12 4.69
C PHE A 537 1.22 4.23 5.15
N LEU A 538 -0.03 3.88 5.51
CA LEU A 538 -0.97 4.86 6.04
C LEU A 538 -0.45 5.48 7.34
N GLY A 539 0.07 4.64 8.24
CA GLY A 539 0.63 5.13 9.48
C GLY A 539 1.83 6.06 9.26
N GLY A 540 2.64 5.83 8.23
CA GLY A 540 3.78 6.65 7.85
C GLY A 540 3.32 8.03 7.39
N CYS A 541 2.26 8.09 6.56
CA CYS A 541 1.61 9.35 6.21
C CYS A 541 1.13 10.12 7.44
N LEU A 542 0.47 9.45 8.39
CA LEU A 542 0.03 10.06 9.65
C LEU A 542 1.23 10.58 10.47
N PHE A 543 2.28 9.77 10.59
CA PHE A 543 3.43 10.05 11.43
C PHE A 543 4.28 11.21 10.88
N SER A 544 4.67 11.15 9.61
CA SER A 544 5.45 12.23 8.98
C SER A 544 4.63 13.50 8.78
N GLY A 545 3.32 13.39 8.46
CA GLY A 545 2.45 14.55 8.33
C GLY A 545 2.29 15.30 9.65
N ARG A 546 2.17 14.54 10.76
CA ARG A 546 2.15 15.08 12.12
C ARG A 546 3.46 15.76 12.49
N ALA A 547 4.60 15.16 12.16
CA ALA A 547 5.92 15.75 12.41
C ALA A 547 6.07 17.09 11.67
N ALA A 548 5.81 17.10 10.36
CA ALA A 548 5.90 18.28 9.51
C ALA A 548 5.01 19.43 10.02
N GLY A 549 3.72 19.17 10.24
CA GLY A 549 2.77 20.19 10.70
C GLY A 549 3.11 20.76 12.07
N ARG A 550 3.58 19.91 13.01
CA ARG A 550 3.97 20.36 14.35
C ARG A 550 5.23 21.20 14.35
N HIS A 551 6.25 20.81 13.59
CA HIS A 551 7.48 21.57 13.53
C HIS A 551 7.25 22.89 12.78
N ALA A 552 6.60 22.86 11.62
CA ALA A 552 6.28 24.06 10.85
C ALA A 552 5.47 25.07 11.68
N ALA A 553 4.46 24.62 12.44
CA ALA A 553 3.68 25.50 13.32
C ALA A 553 4.52 26.22 14.41
N ARG A 554 5.61 25.60 14.87
CA ARG A 554 6.53 26.23 15.85
C ARG A 554 7.46 27.25 15.19
N GLN A 555 7.87 27.01 13.95
CA GLN A 555 8.79 27.89 13.23
C GLN A 555 8.11 29.12 12.64
N THR A 556 6.83 29.00 12.29
CA THR A 556 6.02 30.12 11.75
C THR A 556 5.22 30.81 12.84
N ALA A 557 5.68 30.66 14.10
CA ALA A 557 4.93 30.99 15.31
C ALA A 557 4.78 32.49 15.58
#